data_AF-A0A914RZ71-F1
#
_entry.id   AF-A0A914RZ71-F1
#
_cell.length_a   1.000
_cell.length_b   1.000
_cell.length_c   1.000
_cell.angle_alpha   90.00
_cell.angle_beta   90.00
_cell.angle_gamma   90.00
#
_symmetry.space_group_name_H-M   'P 1'
#
loop_
_entity.id
_entity.type
_entity.pdbx_description
1 polymer ?
#
loop_
_entity_poly.entity_id
_entity_poly.type
_entity_poly.pdbx_seq_one_letter_code
_entity_poly.pdbx_strand_id
1 'polypeptide(L)'
;MLEHEREKLESIKLDYDKYWVPINWSYTHMFEARRAGKITSDVMTNKLTDEMKVFRNNLQMLCNYDWVPIPLVYPQVIMIAVYFYFGVCLISRQFILSGRELPTKSEIDIVVPVMTMVQFLFYVGWMKAAEVLLNPMGDDDDDFECNFLLDKNLATSLSIVDETHYDAPTVQEDKFWSSGHVDPMIPSVNDEQRVVEMIRRRHSSVTIPDTRKTSKKSFSRPIPSHAATFPSARNSVVSLEAEPLSQCHEKSTTAMINFQSALSTVTEEESPTSRNNSTDIQLS
;
A
#
# COMPACT_ATOMS: atom_id res chain seq x y z
N MET A 1 23.67 -17.58 -14.26
CA MET A 1 24.88 -17.62 -13.41
C MET A 1 25.99 -18.25 -14.23
N LEU A 2 27.20 -17.67 -14.20
CA LEU A 2 28.35 -18.19 -14.92
C LEU A 2 28.95 -19.39 -14.18
N GLU A 3 29.70 -20.23 -14.89
CA GLU A 3 30.21 -21.49 -14.34
C GLU A 3 31.16 -21.29 -13.15
N HIS A 4 32.07 -20.31 -13.24
CA HIS A 4 32.99 -19.99 -12.14
C HIS A 4 32.27 -19.42 -10.90
N GLU A 5 31.14 -18.72 -11.08
CA GLU A 5 30.31 -18.22 -9.98
C GLU A 5 29.60 -19.38 -9.29
N ARG A 6 29.09 -20.33 -10.08
CA ARG A 6 28.45 -21.56 -9.61
C ARG A 6 29.41 -22.41 -8.77
N GLU A 7 30.60 -22.69 -9.28
CA GLU A 7 31.64 -23.42 -8.54
C GLU A 7 31.99 -22.74 -7.21
N LYS A 8 32.11 -21.41 -7.20
CA LYS A 8 32.37 -20.64 -5.98
C LYS A 8 31.21 -20.72 -5.00
N LEU A 9 29.96 -20.67 -5.47
CA LEU A 9 28.78 -20.82 -4.62
C LEU A 9 28.68 -22.22 -4.00
N GLU A 10 28.95 -23.25 -4.80
CA GLU A 10 28.95 -24.66 -4.37
C GLU A 10 30.07 -24.96 -3.36
N SER A 11 31.22 -24.28 -3.48
CA SER A 11 32.35 -24.42 -2.56
C SER A 11 32.04 -24.02 -1.11
N ILE A 12 31.02 -23.18 -0.90
CA ILE A 12 30.59 -22.70 0.41
C ILE A 12 29.78 -23.81 1.09
N LYS A 13 30.42 -24.47 2.07
CA LYS A 13 29.81 -25.51 2.90
C LYS A 13 28.92 -24.89 3.97
N LEU A 14 27.67 -24.65 3.61
CA LEU A 14 26.62 -24.16 4.49
C LEU A 14 25.32 -24.90 4.16
N ASP A 15 24.63 -25.37 5.18
CA ASP A 15 23.37 -26.13 5.05
C ASP A 15 22.14 -25.21 4.95
N TYR A 16 22.33 -23.88 5.03
CA TYR A 16 21.28 -22.87 4.89
C TYR A 16 21.27 -22.24 3.50
N ASP A 17 20.18 -21.54 3.19
CA ASP A 17 20.03 -20.85 1.91
C ASP A 17 21.14 -19.82 1.66
N LYS A 18 21.65 -19.82 0.43
CA LYS A 18 22.83 -19.05 0.02
C LYS A 18 22.47 -17.80 -0.79
N TYR A 19 21.23 -17.32 -0.74
CA TYR A 19 20.77 -16.14 -1.48
C TYR A 19 21.55 -14.86 -1.12
N TRP A 20 22.15 -14.82 0.07
CA TRP A 20 22.98 -13.69 0.53
C TRP A 20 24.37 -13.63 -0.13
N VAL A 21 24.83 -14.74 -0.73
CA VAL A 21 26.20 -14.86 -1.25
C VAL A 21 26.44 -13.90 -2.44
N PRO A 22 25.57 -13.84 -3.48
CA PRO A 22 25.73 -12.87 -4.56
C PRO A 22 25.69 -11.41 -4.07
N ILE A 23 24.86 -11.10 -3.07
CA ILE A 23 24.80 -9.75 -2.47
C ILE A 23 26.15 -9.39 -1.83
N ASN A 24 26.79 -10.35 -1.15
CA ASN A 24 28.12 -10.15 -0.57
C ASN A 24 29.22 -9.97 -1.63
N TRP A 25 29.12 -10.67 -2.77
CA TRP A 25 30.01 -10.44 -3.91
C TRP A 25 29.82 -9.04 -4.49
N SER A 26 28.58 -8.56 -4.60
CA SER A 26 28.28 -7.20 -5.04
C SER A 26 28.95 -6.15 -4.15
N TYR A 27 28.89 -6.29 -2.82
CA TYR A 27 29.63 -5.40 -1.92
C TYR A 27 31.14 -5.42 -2.18
N THR A 28 31.71 -6.61 -2.38
CA THR A 28 33.14 -6.77 -2.66
C THR A 28 33.52 -6.02 -3.95
N HIS A 29 32.76 -6.22 -5.03
CA HIS A 29 32.98 -5.53 -6.30
C HIS A 29 32.83 -4.01 -6.20
N MET A 30 31.91 -3.51 -5.39
CA MET A 30 31.76 -2.07 -5.14
C MET A 30 33.00 -1.48 -4.45
N PHE A 31 33.52 -2.14 -3.42
CA PHE A 31 34.74 -1.68 -2.74
C PHE A 31 35.98 -1.78 -3.63
N GLU A 32 36.08 -2.84 -4.46
CA GLU A 32 37.14 -2.95 -5.46
C GLU A 32 37.05 -1.85 -6.52
N ALA A 33 35.85 -1.55 -7.03
CA ALA A 33 35.63 -0.45 -7.98
C ALA A 33 36.02 0.91 -7.39
N ARG A 34 35.74 1.13 -6.09
CA ARG A 34 36.18 2.33 -5.37
C ARG A 34 37.71 2.39 -5.22
N ARG A 35 38.36 1.28 -4.88
CA ARG A 35 39.83 1.18 -4.79
C ARG A 35 40.51 1.39 -6.15
N ALA A 36 39.87 0.93 -7.22
CA ALA A 36 40.31 1.13 -8.60
C ALA A 36 40.03 2.53 -9.15
N GLY A 37 39.41 3.42 -8.36
CA GLY A 37 39.08 4.79 -8.78
C GLY A 37 37.96 4.90 -9.81
N LYS A 38 37.19 3.83 -10.05
CA LYS A 38 36.01 3.87 -10.94
C LYS A 38 34.84 4.64 -10.30
N ILE A 39 34.76 4.65 -8.97
CA ILE A 39 33.80 5.44 -8.21
C ILE A 39 34.50 6.69 -7.69
N THR A 40 33.99 7.86 -8.07
CA THR A 40 34.65 9.16 -7.85
C THR A 40 34.77 9.56 -6.37
N SER A 41 33.80 9.18 -5.53
CA SER A 41 33.70 9.65 -4.14
C SER A 41 33.28 8.55 -3.16
N ASP A 42 33.79 8.64 -1.93
CA ASP A 42 33.38 7.78 -0.81
C ASP A 42 31.91 7.96 -0.46
N VAL A 43 31.38 9.17 -0.63
CA VAL A 43 29.96 9.46 -0.39
C VAL A 43 29.07 8.67 -1.36
N MET A 44 29.47 8.57 -2.63
CA MET A 44 28.74 7.79 -3.63
C MET A 44 28.83 6.28 -3.34
N THR A 45 29.97 5.81 -2.84
CA THR A 45 30.15 4.40 -2.42
C THR A 45 29.24 4.07 -1.23
N ASN A 46 29.14 4.96 -0.25
CA ASN A 46 28.21 4.81 0.88
C ASN A 46 26.76 4.75 0.41
N LYS A 47 26.37 5.63 -0.51
CA LYS A 47 25.01 5.61 -1.09
C LYS A 47 24.70 4.31 -1.81
N LEU A 48 25.60 3.80 -2.64
CA LEU A 48 25.41 2.51 -3.30
C LEU A 48 25.32 1.36 -2.27
N THR A 49 26.09 1.45 -1.18
CA THR A 49 26.06 0.46 -0.10
C THR A 49 24.72 0.46 0.62
N ASP A 50 24.15 1.64 0.86
CA ASP A 50 22.83 1.80 1.48
C ASP A 50 21.71 1.28 0.58
N GLU A 51 21.74 1.57 -0.72
CA GLU A 51 20.76 1.00 -1.67
C GLU A 51 20.85 -0.54 -1.74
N MET A 52 22.07 -1.09 -1.71
CA MET A 52 22.26 -2.54 -1.63
C MET A 52 21.71 -3.14 -0.33
N LYS A 53 21.82 -2.43 0.80
CA LYS A 53 21.21 -2.87 2.07
C LYS A 53 19.68 -2.87 1.98
N VAL A 54 19.09 -1.86 1.35
CA VAL A 54 17.64 -1.77 1.12
C VAL A 54 17.18 -2.97 0.28
N PHE A 55 17.87 -3.26 -0.82
CA PHE A 55 17.59 -4.44 -1.65
C PHE A 55 17.64 -5.74 -0.84
N ARG A 56 18.70 -5.95 -0.05
CA ARG A 56 18.84 -7.13 0.83
C ARG A 56 17.72 -7.22 1.86
N ASN A 57 17.31 -6.08 2.45
CA ASN A 57 16.23 -6.05 3.43
C ASN A 57 14.87 -6.41 2.81
N ASN A 58 14.60 -5.94 1.59
CA ASN A 58 13.37 -6.30 0.88
C ASN A 58 13.34 -7.79 0.53
N LEU A 59 14.48 -8.35 0.09
CA LEU A 59 14.60 -9.79 -0.15
C LEU A 59 14.41 -10.60 1.14
N GLN A 60 14.99 -10.15 2.26
CA GLN A 60 14.79 -10.78 3.56
C GLN A 60 13.33 -10.75 3.99
N MET A 61 12.63 -9.63 3.75
CA MET A 61 11.21 -9.51 4.06
C MET A 61 10.40 -10.56 3.30
N LEU A 62 10.70 -10.78 2.01
CA LEU A 62 10.07 -11.83 1.21
C LEU A 62 10.33 -13.22 1.79
N CYS A 63 11.58 -13.55 2.12
CA CYS A 63 11.92 -14.83 2.78
C CYS A 63 11.21 -15.01 4.13
N ASN A 64 10.99 -13.92 4.89
CA ASN A 64 10.29 -14.00 6.16
C ASN A 64 8.78 -14.30 5.97
N TYR A 65 8.15 -13.75 4.93
CA TYR A 65 6.76 -14.05 4.59
C TYR A 65 6.57 -15.50 4.15
N ASP A 66 7.55 -16.07 3.44
CA ASP A 66 7.57 -17.49 3.06
C ASP A 66 7.86 -18.40 4.27
N TRP A 67 8.80 -18.01 5.12
CA TRP A 67 9.22 -18.82 6.27
C TRP A 67 8.12 -18.95 7.34
N VAL A 68 7.37 -17.88 7.60
CA VAL A 68 6.34 -17.88 8.65
C VAL A 68 4.96 -17.69 8.01
N PRO A 69 4.33 -18.77 7.52
CA PRO A 69 2.97 -18.68 7.00
C PRO A 69 1.96 -18.42 8.13
N ILE A 70 0.79 -17.93 7.76
CA ILE A 70 -0.33 -17.75 8.69
C ILE A 70 -0.64 -19.11 9.35
N PRO A 71 -0.83 -19.16 10.68
CA PRO A 71 -1.16 -20.40 11.37
C PRO A 71 -2.33 -21.13 10.69
N LEU A 72 -2.10 -22.39 10.34
CA LEU A 72 -3.05 -23.22 9.59
C LEU A 72 -4.44 -23.29 10.24
N VAL A 73 -4.50 -23.15 11.56
CA VAL A 73 -5.74 -23.15 12.34
C VAL A 73 -6.68 -22.00 11.96
N TYR A 74 -6.17 -20.82 11.56
CA TYR A 74 -7.03 -19.67 11.28
C TYR A 74 -7.90 -19.86 10.03
N PRO A 75 -7.36 -20.21 8.85
CA PRO A 75 -8.21 -20.55 7.70
C PRO A 75 -9.14 -21.73 8.03
N GLN A 76 -8.64 -22.77 8.71
CA GLN A 76 -9.43 -23.94 9.04
C GLN A 76 -10.68 -23.62 9.87
N VAL A 77 -10.56 -22.80 10.92
CA VAL A 77 -11.70 -22.42 11.78
C VAL A 77 -12.73 -21.64 10.98
N ILE A 78 -12.30 -20.72 10.12
CA ILE A 78 -13.19 -19.93 9.26
C ILE A 78 -13.93 -20.85 8.28
N MET A 79 -13.22 -21.77 7.63
CA MET A 79 -13.80 -22.75 6.70
C MET A 79 -14.86 -23.62 7.39
N ILE A 80 -14.53 -24.17 8.56
CA ILE A 80 -15.46 -25.00 9.35
C ILE A 80 -16.68 -24.18 9.77
N ALA A 81 -16.50 -22.95 10.24
CA ALA A 81 -17.61 -22.10 10.69
C ALA A 81 -18.61 -21.80 9.56
N VAL A 82 -18.12 -21.38 8.39
CA VAL A 82 -18.98 -21.06 7.24
C VAL A 82 -19.65 -22.32 6.69
N TYR A 83 -18.92 -23.42 6.56
CA TYR A 83 -19.50 -24.68 6.06
C TYR A 83 -20.52 -25.27 7.03
N PHE A 84 -20.28 -25.19 8.34
CA PHE A 84 -21.24 -25.61 9.35
C PHE A 84 -22.51 -24.75 9.31
N TYR A 85 -22.37 -23.43 9.23
CA TYR A 85 -23.50 -22.51 9.09
C TYR A 85 -24.39 -22.87 7.88
N PHE A 86 -23.78 -23.09 6.70
CA PHE A 86 -24.54 -23.47 5.51
C PHE A 86 -25.05 -24.91 5.56
N GLY A 87 -24.33 -25.83 6.21
CA GLY A 87 -24.81 -27.19 6.46
C GLY A 87 -26.11 -27.19 7.28
N VAL A 88 -26.22 -26.34 8.30
CA VAL A 88 -27.46 -26.14 9.05
C VAL A 88 -28.53 -25.42 8.23
N CYS A 89 -28.16 -24.42 7.42
CA CYS A 89 -29.10 -23.71 6.53
C CYS A 89 -29.72 -24.63 5.46
N LEU A 90 -28.98 -25.64 4.99
CA LEU A 90 -29.47 -26.63 4.02
C LEU A 90 -30.61 -27.49 4.56
N ILE A 91 -30.71 -27.67 5.88
CA ILE A 91 -31.77 -28.44 6.54
C ILE A 91 -32.87 -27.49 7.04
N SER A 92 -32.48 -26.40 7.72
CA SER A 92 -33.43 -25.51 8.40
C SER A 92 -34.26 -24.63 7.46
N ARG A 93 -33.74 -24.33 6.26
CA ARG A 93 -34.41 -23.47 5.27
C ARG A 93 -35.03 -24.26 4.12
N GLN A 94 -35.27 -25.56 4.31
CA GLN A 94 -36.07 -26.35 3.38
C GLN A 94 -37.55 -25.98 3.55
N PHE A 95 -38.22 -25.66 2.45
CA PHE A 95 -39.67 -25.47 2.45
C PHE A 95 -40.33 -26.86 2.50
N ILE A 96 -40.83 -27.23 3.68
CA ILE A 96 -41.55 -28.49 3.86
C ILE A 96 -43.00 -28.28 3.42
N LEU A 97 -43.43 -28.95 2.35
CA LEU A 97 -44.84 -29.01 1.96
C LEU A 97 -45.65 -29.71 3.05
N SER A 98 -46.13 -28.95 4.03
CA SER A 98 -47.13 -29.43 4.97
C SER A 98 -48.50 -29.42 4.29
N GLY A 99 -48.93 -30.59 3.83
CA GLY A 99 -50.31 -30.87 3.41
C GLY A 99 -51.33 -30.86 4.56
N ARG A 100 -50.97 -30.30 5.72
CA ARG A 100 -51.80 -30.23 6.92
C ARG A 100 -52.05 -28.78 7.25
N GLU A 101 -53.31 -28.40 7.35
CA GLU A 101 -53.79 -27.06 7.68
C GLU A 101 -53.27 -26.65 9.07
N LEU A 102 -52.09 -26.02 9.10
CA LEU A 102 -51.54 -25.36 10.26
C LEU A 102 -51.70 -23.84 10.07
N PRO A 103 -52.13 -23.09 11.10
CA PRO A 103 -52.43 -21.65 11.01
C PRO A 103 -51.19 -20.76 10.78
N THR A 104 -50.00 -21.36 10.69
CA THR A 104 -48.72 -20.69 10.42
C THR A 104 -48.14 -21.19 9.09
N LYS A 105 -49.00 -21.27 8.06
CA LYS A 105 -48.55 -21.65 6.72
C LYS A 105 -47.95 -20.42 6.05
N SER A 106 -46.63 -20.44 5.82
CA SER A 106 -45.97 -19.48 4.95
C SER A 106 -46.64 -19.54 3.58
N GLU A 107 -47.34 -18.48 3.15
CA GLU A 107 -48.12 -18.47 1.91
C GLU A 107 -47.27 -18.53 0.64
N ILE A 108 -45.95 -18.36 0.77
CA ILE A 108 -45.00 -18.28 -0.33
C ILE A 108 -44.08 -19.50 -0.25
N ASP A 109 -44.44 -20.54 -1.00
CA ASP A 109 -43.64 -21.76 -1.16
C ASP A 109 -42.77 -21.63 -2.43
N ILE A 110 -41.54 -21.12 -2.28
CA ILE A 110 -40.60 -20.97 -3.39
C ILE A 110 -39.80 -22.26 -3.51
N VAL A 111 -39.93 -22.97 -4.64
CA VAL A 111 -39.19 -24.22 -4.93
C VAL A 111 -37.67 -24.04 -4.77
N VAL A 112 -37.16 -22.82 -4.98
CA VAL A 112 -35.73 -22.47 -4.88
C VAL A 112 -35.54 -21.37 -3.82
N PRO A 113 -34.70 -21.58 -2.79
CA PRO A 113 -34.45 -20.58 -1.75
C PRO A 113 -33.49 -19.47 -2.22
N VAL A 114 -33.97 -18.56 -3.08
CA VAL A 114 -33.17 -17.50 -3.72
C VAL A 114 -32.38 -16.66 -2.72
N MET A 115 -32.98 -16.27 -1.58
CA MET A 115 -32.27 -15.47 -0.56
C MET A 115 -31.11 -16.23 0.10
N THR A 116 -31.27 -17.53 0.33
CA THR A 116 -30.18 -18.37 0.87
C THR A 116 -29.06 -18.54 -0.15
N MET A 117 -29.39 -18.61 -1.45
CA MET A 117 -28.38 -18.66 -2.51
C MET A 117 -27.56 -17.37 -2.60
N VAL A 118 -28.20 -16.21 -2.50
CA VAL A 118 -27.49 -14.92 -2.47
C VAL A 118 -26.58 -14.83 -1.26
N GLN A 119 -27.07 -15.22 -0.07
CA GLN A 119 -26.23 -15.28 1.14
C GLN A 119 -25.04 -16.24 0.98
N PHE A 120 -25.27 -17.41 0.36
CA PHE A 120 -24.19 -18.36 0.06
C PHE A 120 -23.10 -17.74 -0.80
N LEU A 121 -23.47 -17.05 -1.88
CA LEU A 121 -22.50 -16.37 -2.75
C LEU A 121 -21.68 -15.32 -2.01
N PHE A 122 -22.29 -14.51 -1.14
CA PHE A 122 -21.54 -13.51 -0.36
C PHE A 122 -20.59 -14.14 0.66
N TYR A 123 -21.06 -15.06 1.50
CA TYR A 123 -20.22 -15.61 2.57
C TYR A 123 -19.16 -16.58 2.05
N VAL A 124 -19.49 -17.46 1.11
CA VAL A 124 -18.50 -18.37 0.50
C VAL A 124 -17.61 -17.62 -0.47
N GLY A 125 -18.14 -16.67 -1.23
CA GLY A 125 -17.33 -15.81 -2.11
C GLY A 125 -16.31 -14.98 -1.33
N TRP A 126 -16.71 -14.40 -0.19
CA TRP A 126 -15.78 -13.63 0.65
C TRP A 126 -14.70 -14.52 1.30
N MET A 127 -15.08 -15.70 1.79
CA MET A 127 -14.10 -16.71 2.25
C MET A 127 -13.13 -17.10 1.13
N LYS A 128 -13.63 -17.39 -0.08
CA LYS A 128 -12.79 -17.77 -1.23
C LYS A 128 -11.85 -16.65 -1.67
N ALA A 129 -12.30 -15.39 -1.62
CA ALA A 129 -11.44 -14.25 -1.88
C ALA A 129 -10.27 -14.18 -0.87
N ALA A 130 -10.51 -14.49 0.41
CA ALA A 130 -9.44 -14.53 1.41
C ALA A 130 -8.49 -15.73 1.24
N GLU A 131 -8.98 -16.85 0.67
CA GLU A 131 -8.18 -18.04 0.39
C GLU A 131 -7.16 -17.80 -0.73
N VAL A 132 -7.58 -17.17 -1.84
CA VAL A 132 -6.68 -16.85 -2.96
C VAL A 132 -5.56 -15.89 -2.52
N LEU A 133 -5.89 -14.91 -1.67
CA LEU A 133 -4.89 -13.94 -1.18
C LEU A 133 -3.88 -14.53 -0.17
N LEU A 134 -4.05 -15.78 0.25
CA LEU A 134 -3.19 -16.39 1.26
C LEU A 134 -1.82 -16.76 0.71
N ASN A 135 -1.72 -17.07 -0.59
CA ASN A 135 -0.46 -17.37 -1.27
C ASN A 135 -0.34 -16.62 -2.60
N PRO A 136 0.02 -15.32 -2.58
CA PRO A 136 0.07 -14.49 -3.79
C PRO A 136 1.25 -14.80 -4.73
N MET A 137 2.12 -15.75 -4.37
CA MET A 137 3.30 -16.18 -5.15
C MET A 137 3.05 -17.51 -5.89
N GLY A 138 1.79 -17.94 -5.99
CA GLY A 138 1.42 -19.18 -6.69
C GLY A 138 1.34 -18.99 -8.21
N ASP A 139 0.58 -19.89 -8.82
CA ASP A 139 0.29 -19.94 -10.27
C ASP A 139 -1.19 -19.60 -10.55
N ASP A 140 -1.93 -19.01 -9.60
CA ASP A 140 -3.31 -18.59 -9.84
C ASP A 140 -3.35 -17.32 -10.72
N ASP A 141 -4.47 -17.11 -11.43
CA ASP A 141 -4.62 -15.99 -12.38
C ASP A 141 -4.42 -14.59 -11.75
N ASP A 142 -4.65 -14.47 -10.43
CA ASP A 142 -4.54 -13.22 -9.66
C ASP A 142 -3.20 -13.11 -8.88
N ASP A 143 -2.30 -14.08 -9.03
CA ASP A 143 -0.99 -14.08 -8.37
C ASP A 143 0.01 -13.12 -9.03
N PHE A 144 1.11 -12.85 -8.34
CA PHE A 144 2.16 -12.03 -8.91
C PHE A 144 2.92 -12.78 -10.01
N GLU A 145 2.99 -12.14 -11.18
CA GLU A 145 3.79 -12.57 -12.34
C GLU A 145 5.31 -12.43 -12.09
N CYS A 146 5.85 -13.26 -11.20
CA CYS A 146 7.23 -13.16 -10.71
C CYS A 146 8.25 -13.39 -11.83
N ASN A 147 7.98 -14.33 -12.74
CA ASN A 147 8.86 -14.59 -13.89
C ASN A 147 8.98 -13.36 -14.79
N PHE A 148 7.85 -12.71 -15.10
CA PHE A 148 7.85 -11.47 -15.86
C PHE A 148 8.63 -10.35 -15.16
N LEU A 149 8.45 -10.20 -13.84
CA LEU A 149 9.17 -9.19 -13.07
C LEU A 149 10.69 -9.45 -13.08
N LEU A 150 11.13 -10.70 -12.97
CA LEU A 150 12.54 -11.07 -13.05
C LEU A 150 13.13 -10.74 -14.43
N ASP A 151 12.48 -11.14 -15.51
CA ASP A 151 12.93 -10.88 -16.87
C ASP A 151 12.99 -9.38 -17.17
N LYS A 152 11.92 -8.65 -16.80
CA LYS A 152 11.85 -7.19 -16.95
C LYS A 152 12.98 -6.51 -16.18
N ASN A 153 13.23 -6.91 -14.92
CA ASN A 153 14.26 -6.27 -14.09
C ASN A 153 15.66 -6.58 -14.60
N LEU A 154 15.92 -7.81 -15.06
CA LEU A 154 17.19 -8.18 -15.66
C LEU A 154 17.48 -7.38 -16.94
N ALA A 155 16.53 -7.36 -17.88
CA ALA A 155 16.68 -6.60 -19.13
C ALA A 155 16.85 -5.09 -18.88
N THR A 156 16.01 -4.53 -18.00
CA THR A 156 16.04 -3.09 -17.67
C THR A 156 17.35 -2.69 -17.00
N SER A 157 17.79 -3.46 -15.99
CA SER A 157 19.02 -3.13 -15.25
C SER A 157 20.26 -3.20 -16.13
N LEU A 158 20.35 -4.17 -17.05
CA LEU A 158 21.44 -4.26 -18.01
C LEU A 158 21.43 -3.09 -19.02
N SER A 159 20.27 -2.72 -19.55
CA SER A 159 20.17 -1.57 -20.48
C SER A 159 20.49 -0.23 -19.79
N ILE A 160 20.15 -0.07 -18.50
CA ILE A 160 20.50 1.13 -17.71
C ILE A 160 22.01 1.31 -17.57
N VAL A 161 22.75 0.21 -17.33
CA VAL A 161 24.19 0.29 -17.04
C VAL A 161 25.08 0.17 -18.26
N ASP A 162 24.56 -0.31 -19.39
CA ASP A 162 25.30 -0.53 -20.63
C ASP A 162 24.85 0.44 -21.73
N GLU A 163 23.73 0.16 -22.40
CA GLU A 163 23.26 0.90 -23.58
C GLU A 163 22.97 2.38 -23.31
N THR A 164 22.40 2.70 -22.17
CA THR A 164 21.95 4.07 -21.82
C THR A 164 22.90 4.79 -20.87
N HIS A 165 24.09 4.23 -20.63
CA HIS A 165 25.05 4.79 -19.70
C HIS A 165 25.69 6.09 -20.22
N TYR A 166 25.41 7.21 -19.53
CA TYR A 166 25.78 8.57 -19.95
C TYR A 166 25.22 9.01 -21.32
N ASP A 167 24.22 8.31 -21.86
CA ASP A 167 23.59 8.65 -23.13
C ASP A 167 22.36 9.56 -22.89
N ALA A 168 22.63 10.82 -22.57
CA ALA A 168 21.58 11.83 -22.43
C ALA A 168 21.39 12.59 -23.76
N PRO A 169 20.14 12.91 -24.15
CA PRO A 169 19.88 13.73 -25.32
C PRO A 169 20.53 15.11 -25.16
N THR A 170 20.90 15.73 -26.29
CA THR A 170 21.49 17.07 -26.28
C THR A 170 20.55 18.07 -25.62
N VAL A 171 21.08 18.90 -24.74
CA VAL A 171 20.32 19.98 -24.08
C VAL A 171 19.87 20.99 -25.13
N GLN A 172 18.57 21.24 -25.20
CA GLN A 172 17.95 22.21 -26.10
C GLN A 172 17.00 23.10 -25.29
N GLU A 173 16.75 24.31 -25.79
CA GLU A 173 15.75 25.20 -25.23
C GLU A 173 14.36 24.56 -25.33
N ASP A 174 13.65 24.51 -24.21
CA ASP A 174 12.30 24.00 -24.19
C ASP A 174 11.31 25.01 -24.80
N LYS A 175 10.07 24.55 -25.08
CA LYS A 175 9.04 25.36 -25.74
C LYS A 175 8.66 26.64 -24.98
N PHE A 176 8.96 26.74 -23.69
CA PHE A 176 8.62 27.85 -22.83
C PHE A 176 9.82 28.75 -22.48
N TRP A 177 10.99 28.42 -23.00
CA TRP A 177 12.25 29.10 -22.69
C TRP A 177 12.19 30.61 -22.94
N SER A 178 11.59 31.04 -24.05
CA SER A 178 11.47 32.47 -24.40
C SER A 178 10.25 33.18 -23.81
N SER A 179 9.15 32.47 -23.56
CA SER A 179 7.89 33.08 -23.12
C SER A 179 7.88 33.41 -21.63
N GLY A 180 8.68 32.70 -20.81
CA GLY A 180 8.67 32.84 -19.35
C GLY A 180 7.33 32.47 -18.69
N HIS A 181 6.39 31.97 -19.48
CA HIS A 181 5.04 31.56 -19.09
C HIS A 181 4.72 30.21 -19.72
N VAL A 182 4.29 29.27 -18.89
CA VAL A 182 3.88 27.94 -19.31
C VAL A 182 2.37 27.95 -19.48
N ASP A 183 1.92 27.98 -20.74
CA ASP A 183 0.49 27.84 -21.03
C ASP A 183 0.03 26.40 -20.77
N PRO A 184 -1.17 26.21 -20.20
CA PRO A 184 -1.74 24.88 -20.01
C PRO A 184 -1.85 24.13 -21.34
N MET A 185 -1.20 22.97 -21.44
CA MET A 185 -1.35 22.09 -22.61
C MET A 185 -2.71 21.37 -22.55
N ILE A 186 -3.74 22.02 -23.09
CA ILE A 186 -5.11 21.49 -23.11
C ILE A 186 -5.42 20.89 -24.49
N PRO A 187 -5.84 19.61 -24.59
CA PRO A 187 -6.39 19.08 -25.83
C PRO A 187 -7.81 19.66 -26.06
N SER A 188 -8.05 20.19 -27.27
CA SER A 188 -9.30 20.76 -27.83
C SER A 188 -10.51 21.06 -26.90
N VAL A 189 -10.86 22.36 -26.86
CA VAL A 189 -12.18 23.05 -26.72
C VAL A 189 -13.10 22.69 -25.53
N ASN A 190 -13.25 21.42 -25.12
CA ASN A 190 -14.15 21.04 -24.02
C ASN A 190 -13.51 21.22 -22.62
N ASP A 191 -12.19 21.34 -22.56
CA ASP A 191 -11.44 21.42 -21.30
C ASP A 191 -11.12 22.85 -20.85
N GLU A 192 -11.23 23.85 -21.73
CA GLU A 192 -11.11 25.27 -21.33
C GLU A 192 -12.18 25.65 -20.30
N GLN A 193 -13.41 25.17 -20.49
CA GLN A 193 -14.53 25.39 -19.57
C GLN A 193 -14.30 24.70 -18.22
N ARG A 194 -13.74 23.49 -18.23
CA ARG A 194 -13.40 22.73 -17.01
C ARG A 194 -12.26 23.35 -16.22
N VAL A 195 -11.25 23.90 -16.89
CA VAL A 195 -10.14 24.60 -16.23
C VAL A 195 -10.60 25.95 -15.66
N VAL A 196 -11.40 26.72 -16.40
CA VAL A 196 -12.04 27.94 -15.88
C VAL A 196 -12.93 27.60 -14.68
N GLU A 197 -13.64 26.48 -14.70
CA GLU A 197 -14.45 26.02 -13.57
C GLU A 197 -13.59 25.55 -12.38
N MET A 198 -12.50 24.82 -12.61
CA MET A 198 -11.56 24.43 -11.55
C MET A 198 -10.87 25.63 -10.90
N ILE A 199 -10.46 26.63 -11.69
CA ILE A 199 -9.87 27.88 -11.19
C ILE A 199 -10.95 28.69 -10.43
N ARG A 200 -12.17 28.77 -10.97
CA ARG A 200 -13.30 29.46 -10.32
C ARG A 200 -13.69 28.83 -8.98
N ARG A 201 -13.67 27.49 -8.89
CA ARG A 201 -13.91 26.75 -7.63
C ARG A 201 -12.84 27.04 -6.57
N ARG A 202 -11.59 27.32 -6.96
CA ARG A 202 -10.53 27.74 -6.01
C ARG A 202 -10.74 29.15 -5.46
N HIS A 203 -11.37 30.06 -6.20
CA HIS A 203 -11.58 31.45 -5.78
C HIS A 203 -12.95 31.71 -5.11
N SER A 204 -13.88 30.75 -5.14
CA SER A 204 -15.19 30.88 -4.49
C SER A 204 -15.20 30.34 -3.07
N SER A 205 -14.45 30.95 -2.15
CA SER A 205 -14.80 31.05 -0.72
C SER A 205 -13.64 31.65 0.10
N VAL A 206 -13.62 32.97 0.27
CA VAL A 206 -13.52 33.63 1.59
C VAL A 206 -14.09 35.04 1.46
N THR A 207 -15.35 35.22 1.83
CA THR A 207 -15.87 36.57 2.14
C THR A 207 -15.53 36.84 3.60
N ILE A 208 -14.47 37.62 3.86
CA ILE A 208 -14.19 38.12 5.21
C ILE A 208 -15.13 39.32 5.45
N PRO A 209 -15.95 39.33 6.53
CA PRO A 209 -16.81 40.48 6.82
C PRO A 209 -15.98 41.70 7.24
N ASP A 210 -16.32 42.82 6.63
CA ASP A 210 -15.71 44.15 6.81
C ASP A 210 -15.85 44.64 8.27
N THR A 211 -14.73 44.84 8.98
CA THR A 211 -14.68 45.61 10.23
C THR A 211 -13.58 46.68 10.19
N ARG A 212 -13.96 47.82 9.61
CA ARG A 212 -13.74 49.20 10.10
C ARG A 212 -12.38 49.56 10.76
N LYS A 213 -11.59 50.33 9.98
CA LYS A 213 -10.72 51.49 10.33
C LYS A 213 -9.52 51.24 11.27
N THR A 214 -8.30 51.57 10.81
CA THR A 214 -7.53 52.74 11.28
C THR A 214 -6.26 53.02 10.45
N SER A 215 -6.08 54.32 10.18
CA SER A 215 -4.86 55.12 10.03
C SER A 215 -3.79 54.83 8.96
N LYS A 216 -3.63 55.86 8.13
CA LYS A 216 -2.55 56.19 7.20
C LYS A 216 -1.14 56.09 7.83
N LYS A 217 -0.14 55.71 7.01
CA LYS A 217 1.07 56.52 6.78
C LYS A 217 1.80 56.10 5.50
N SER A 218 1.96 57.08 4.62
CA SER A 218 2.81 57.09 3.43
C SER A 218 4.30 57.14 3.82
N PHE A 219 5.16 56.41 3.12
CA PHE A 219 6.49 56.92 2.79
C PHE A 219 7.07 56.20 1.56
N SER A 220 7.68 57.00 0.69
CA SER A 220 8.16 56.67 -0.66
C SER A 220 9.69 56.66 -0.73
N ARG A 221 10.22 55.91 -1.72
CA ARG A 221 11.59 55.90 -2.33
C ARG A 221 12.57 54.84 -1.80
N PRO A 222 13.67 54.55 -2.52
CA PRO A 222 13.79 54.05 -3.90
C PRO A 222 14.69 52.78 -3.95
N ILE A 223 14.75 52.10 -5.10
CA ILE A 223 15.58 50.90 -5.33
C ILE A 223 17.08 51.28 -5.44
N PRO A 224 17.99 50.55 -4.77
CA PRO A 224 19.37 50.40 -5.24
C PRO A 224 19.71 48.95 -5.59
N SER A 225 20.37 48.80 -6.73
CA SER A 225 21.00 47.58 -7.25
C SER A 225 22.14 47.09 -6.34
N HIS A 226 22.11 45.84 -5.88
CA HIS A 226 23.34 45.11 -5.51
C HIS A 226 23.14 43.59 -5.64
N ALA A 227 24.19 42.94 -6.13
CA ALA A 227 24.33 41.52 -6.39
C ALA A 227 23.89 40.62 -5.23
N ALA A 228 23.12 39.58 -5.53
CA ALA A 228 22.75 38.54 -4.59
C ALA A 228 23.93 37.54 -4.44
N THR A 229 24.71 37.74 -3.39
CA THR A 229 25.48 36.66 -2.76
C THR A 229 24.48 35.79 -1.99
N PHE A 230 24.33 34.52 -2.36
CA PHE A 230 23.53 33.55 -1.59
C PHE A 230 24.31 33.11 -0.33
N PRO A 231 23.77 33.27 0.89
CA PRO A 231 24.36 32.72 2.08
C PRO A 231 24.07 31.21 2.19
N SER A 232 25.12 30.47 2.55
CA SER A 232 25.12 29.06 2.90
C SER A 232 24.16 28.77 4.07
N ALA A 233 23.14 27.94 3.82
CA ALA A 233 22.27 27.40 4.86
C ALA A 233 22.93 26.13 5.44
N ARG A 234 23.27 26.20 6.73
CA ARG A 234 23.73 25.09 7.56
C ARG A 234 22.70 23.97 7.59
N ASN A 235 23.14 22.75 7.30
CA ASN A 235 22.39 21.52 7.57
C ASN A 235 22.16 21.36 9.08
N SER A 236 20.88 21.29 9.48
CA SER A 236 20.48 20.67 10.74
C SER A 236 20.36 19.17 10.50
N VAL A 237 21.32 18.40 11.00
CA VAL A 237 21.30 16.93 11.00
C VAL A 237 20.37 16.50 12.13
N VAL A 238 19.19 15.98 11.78
CA VAL A 238 18.40 15.15 12.70
C VAL A 238 18.93 13.73 12.56
N SER A 239 19.70 13.29 13.56
CA SER A 239 20.12 11.90 13.71
C SER A 239 18.89 11.02 13.91
N LEU A 240 18.60 10.14 12.95
CA LEU A 240 17.71 9.01 13.14
C LEU A 240 18.57 7.84 13.62
N GLU A 241 18.64 7.65 14.94
CA GLU A 241 19.14 6.43 15.55
C GLU A 241 18.27 5.24 15.11
N ALA A 242 18.92 4.16 14.68
CA ALA A 242 18.24 2.92 14.33
C ALA A 242 17.74 2.24 15.62
N GLU A 243 16.42 2.09 15.76
CA GLU A 243 15.84 1.38 16.92
C GLU A 243 16.15 -0.13 16.87
N PRO A 244 16.45 -0.76 18.01
CA PRO A 244 16.74 -2.19 18.09
C PRO A 244 15.49 -3.07 17.89
N LEU A 245 15.71 -4.27 17.34
CA LEU A 245 14.72 -5.29 16.95
C LEU A 245 13.63 -5.64 17.98
N SER A 246 13.83 -5.35 19.27
CA SER A 246 12.84 -5.60 20.33
C SER A 246 11.59 -4.71 20.22
N GLN A 247 11.74 -3.48 19.72
CA GLN A 247 10.65 -2.50 19.61
C GLN A 247 9.74 -2.76 18.40
N CYS A 248 10.24 -3.46 17.38
CA CYS A 248 9.43 -3.89 16.23
C CYS A 248 8.42 -4.99 16.64
N HIS A 249 8.86 -5.91 17.51
CA HIS A 249 8.00 -6.95 18.08
C HIS A 249 6.89 -6.35 18.96
N GLU A 250 7.20 -5.31 19.75
CA GLU A 250 6.23 -4.61 20.60
C GLU A 250 5.23 -3.78 19.78
N LYS A 251 5.68 -3.12 18.70
CA LYS A 251 4.79 -2.36 17.79
C LYS A 251 3.86 -3.29 17.00
N SER A 252 4.34 -4.46 16.56
CA SER A 252 3.51 -5.47 15.90
C SER A 252 2.48 -6.09 16.86
N THR A 253 2.87 -6.32 18.11
CA THR A 253 1.97 -6.87 19.13
C THR A 253 0.91 -5.83 19.55
N THR A 254 1.29 -4.56 19.67
CA THR A 254 0.37 -3.45 19.99
C THR A 254 -0.61 -3.17 18.85
N ALA A 255 -0.17 -3.28 17.59
CA ALA A 255 -1.04 -3.18 16.42
C ALA A 255 -2.08 -4.32 16.38
N MET A 256 -1.67 -5.55 16.70
CA MET A 256 -2.57 -6.70 16.81
C MET A 256 -3.59 -6.56 17.95
N ILE A 257 -3.16 -6.05 19.12
CA ILE A 257 -4.06 -5.79 20.26
C ILE A 257 -5.08 -4.69 19.92
N ASN A 258 -4.65 -3.60 19.26
CA ASN A 258 -5.55 -2.53 18.84
C ASN A 258 -6.53 -2.99 17.75
N PHE A 259 -6.10 -3.89 16.86
CA PHE A 259 -6.98 -4.48 15.85
C PHE A 259 -8.02 -5.43 16.48
N GLN A 260 -7.63 -6.25 17.46
CA GLN A 260 -8.54 -7.08 18.25
C GLN A 260 -9.52 -6.25 19.10
N SER A 261 -9.05 -5.14 19.69
CA SER A 261 -9.91 -4.22 20.43
C SER A 261 -10.93 -3.53 19.51
N ALA A 262 -10.53 -3.16 18.29
CA ALA A 262 -11.43 -2.57 17.30
C ALA A 262 -12.48 -3.58 16.79
N LEU A 263 -12.10 -4.85 16.61
CA LEU A 263 -13.02 -5.94 16.28
C LEU A 263 -14.03 -6.22 17.40
N SER A 264 -13.62 -6.07 18.66
CA SER A 264 -14.48 -6.29 19.84
C SER A 264 -15.52 -5.17 19.98
N THR A 265 -15.15 -3.91 19.69
CA THR A 265 -16.08 -2.77 19.70
C THR A 265 -17.11 -2.81 18.58
N VAL A 266 -16.81 -3.47 17.45
CA VAL A 266 -17.78 -3.67 16.36
C VAL A 266 -18.80 -4.76 16.71
N THR A 267 -18.47 -5.69 17.60
CA THR A 267 -19.40 -6.75 18.03
C THR A 267 -20.37 -6.38 19.15
N GLU A 268 -20.17 -5.26 19.85
CA GLU A 268 -21.05 -4.82 20.95
C GLU A 268 -22.20 -3.88 20.54
N GLU A 269 -22.22 -3.33 19.31
CA GLU A 269 -23.30 -2.43 18.87
C GLU A 269 -24.57 -3.12 18.33
N GLU A 270 -24.59 -4.44 18.15
CA GLU A 270 -25.82 -5.17 17.78
C GLU A 270 -26.26 -6.17 18.87
N SER A 271 -26.93 -5.66 19.90
CA SER A 271 -27.87 -6.45 20.71
C SER A 271 -29.08 -5.60 21.11
N PRO A 272 -30.33 -6.00 20.79
CA PRO A 272 -31.50 -5.17 21.00
C PRO A 272 -31.91 -5.15 22.48
N THR A 273 -31.90 -3.97 23.09
CA THR A 273 -32.42 -3.73 24.43
C THR A 273 -33.93 -3.98 24.46
N SER A 274 -34.36 -5.01 25.20
CA SER A 274 -35.77 -5.31 25.44
C SER A 274 -36.38 -4.31 26.44
N ARG A 275 -37.45 -3.63 25.98
CA ARG A 275 -38.63 -3.13 26.71
C ARG A 275 -38.55 -3.01 28.25
N ASN A 276 -38.73 -1.77 28.73
CA ASN A 276 -39.56 -1.48 29.89
C ASN A 276 -40.17 -0.07 29.73
N ASN A 277 -41.46 0.00 29.37
CA ASN A 277 -42.28 1.18 29.61
C ASN A 277 -43.63 0.68 30.13
N SER A 278 -43.81 0.79 31.44
CA SER A 278 -45.10 0.70 32.12
C SER A 278 -46.02 1.80 31.60
N THR A 279 -47.18 1.40 31.11
CA THR A 279 -48.37 2.23 30.99
C THR A 279 -48.90 2.53 32.39
N ASP A 280 -48.84 3.79 32.82
CA ASP A 280 -49.71 4.30 33.89
C ASP A 280 -50.84 5.12 33.27
N ILE A 281 -52.03 4.59 33.47
CA ILE A 281 -53.34 5.22 33.28
C ILE A 281 -53.62 6.03 34.55
N GLN A 282 -53.89 7.33 34.44
CA GLN A 282 -54.54 8.09 35.50
C GLN A 282 -55.82 8.72 34.94
N LEU A 283 -56.93 8.29 35.54
CA LEU A 283 -58.25 8.88 35.41
C LEU A 283 -58.32 10.24 36.09
N SER A 284 -59.19 11.09 35.53
CA SER A 284 -59.81 12.33 36.06
C SER A 284 -59.19 13.64 35.58
#